data_AF-A0A8K0R9N1-F1
#
_entry.id   AF-A0A8K0R9N1-F1
#
_cell.length_a   1.000
_cell.length_b   1.000
_cell.length_c   1.000
_cell.angle_alpha   90.00
_cell.angle_beta   90.00
_cell.angle_gamma   90.00
#
_symmetry.space_group_name_H-M   'P 1'
#
loop_
_entity.id
_entity.type
_entity.pdbx_description
1 polymer ?
#
loop_
_entity_poly.entity_id
_entity_poly.type
_entity_poly.pdbx_seq_one_letter_code
_entity_poly.pdbx_strand_id
1 'polypeptide(L)'
;MLGLFRRLFGRERSTLPPFDFARNRFRAQRKWPPNLRELTERQQFRFERKFKRRIRLKALRPKWNKWVKVTQWSIISFIVVYGVLFHDFAKDPMNPRPGEQPFKGVREKMWSMLGSFYTHTEDTIKGERGSRRQVPLPDERRRGREEE
;
A
#
# COMPACT_ATOMS: atom_id res chain seq x y z
N MET A 1 1.21 -19.27 -7.83
CA MET A 1 1.25 -17.86 -7.37
C MET A 1 2.03 -17.66 -6.06
N LEU A 2 1.83 -18.45 -4.99
CA LEU A 2 2.49 -18.25 -3.68
C LEU A 2 4.04 -18.35 -3.67
N GLY A 3 4.65 -19.13 -4.57
CA GLY A 3 6.11 -19.29 -4.63
C GLY A 3 6.87 -18.03 -5.05
N LEU A 4 6.25 -17.15 -5.85
CA LEU A 4 6.87 -15.89 -6.28
C LEU A 4 6.93 -14.88 -5.12
N PHE A 5 5.89 -14.85 -4.28
CA PHE A 5 5.81 -14.00 -3.09
C PHE A 5 6.88 -14.37 -2.05
N ARG A 6 7.08 -15.67 -1.77
CA ARG A 6 8.14 -16.13 -0.86
C ARG A 6 9.53 -15.68 -1.32
N ARG A 7 9.78 -15.68 -2.64
CA ARG A 7 11.06 -15.28 -3.25
C ARG A 7 11.30 -13.77 -3.23
N LEU A 8 10.23 -12.96 -3.29
CA LEU A 8 10.28 -11.50 -3.20
C LEU A 8 10.42 -10.99 -1.75
N PHE A 9 9.79 -11.66 -0.80
CA PHE A 9 9.69 -11.16 0.58
C PHE A 9 10.71 -11.74 1.57
N GLY A 10 11.29 -12.93 1.34
CA GLY A 10 12.12 -13.56 2.36
C GLY A 10 13.19 -14.47 1.80
N ARG A 11 14.45 -14.02 1.89
CA ARG A 11 15.57 -14.97 1.99
C ARG A 11 15.55 -15.47 3.44
N GLU A 12 15.15 -16.71 3.65
CA GLU A 12 15.28 -17.43 4.92
C GLU A 12 16.69 -17.13 5.48
N ARG A 13 16.75 -16.52 6.67
CA ARG A 13 18.02 -16.30 7.35
C ARG A 13 18.52 -17.67 7.77
N SER A 14 19.77 -18.00 7.48
CA SER A 14 20.35 -19.28 7.88
C SER A 14 20.20 -19.47 9.40
N THR A 15 19.51 -20.53 9.81
CA THR A 15 19.30 -20.94 11.21
C THR A 15 20.52 -21.66 11.79
N LEU A 16 21.71 -21.35 11.27
CA LEU A 16 22.95 -21.94 11.75
C LEU A 16 23.27 -21.34 13.12
N PRO A 17 23.74 -22.15 14.09
CA PRO A 17 24.23 -21.63 15.35
C PRO A 17 25.37 -20.61 15.09
N PRO A 18 25.60 -19.66 16.01
CA PRO A 18 26.68 -18.69 15.88
C PRO A 18 28.01 -19.41 15.61
N PHE A 19 28.80 -18.85 14.71
CA PHE A 19 30.05 -19.47 14.26
C PHE A 19 31.04 -19.54 15.43
N ASP A 20 31.37 -20.75 15.86
CA ASP A 20 32.36 -21.00 16.89
C ASP A 20 33.74 -21.27 16.26
N PHE A 21 34.71 -20.41 16.57
CA PHE A 21 36.08 -20.52 16.08
C PHE A 21 36.81 -21.76 16.63
N ALA A 22 36.45 -22.25 17.82
CA ALA A 22 37.11 -23.39 18.45
C ALA A 22 36.72 -24.72 17.79
N ARG A 23 35.47 -24.82 17.31
CA ARG A 23 34.90 -26.02 16.66
C ARG A 23 35.20 -26.10 15.16
N ASN A 24 35.80 -25.07 14.56
CA ASN A 24 36.03 -25.03 13.13
C ASN A 24 37.13 -26.01 12.68
N ARG A 25 36.78 -26.96 11.80
CA ARG A 25 37.70 -27.94 11.18
C ARG A 25 38.84 -27.27 10.42
N PHE A 26 38.60 -26.10 9.82
CA PHE A 26 39.59 -25.37 9.04
C PHE A 26 40.05 -24.12 9.79
N ARG A 27 41.10 -24.26 10.59
CA ARG A 27 41.68 -23.14 11.36
C ARG A 27 42.30 -22.10 10.43
N ALA A 28 42.05 -20.83 10.71
CA ALA A 28 42.68 -19.75 9.96
C ALA A 28 44.18 -19.69 10.27
N GLN A 29 45.02 -19.82 9.24
CA GLN A 29 46.49 -19.75 9.40
C GLN A 29 47.00 -18.35 9.79
N ARG A 30 46.26 -17.31 9.41
CA ARG A 30 46.58 -15.91 9.76
C ARG A 30 45.41 -15.31 10.53
N LYS A 31 45.72 -14.65 11.66
CA LYS A 31 44.74 -13.92 12.47
C LYS A 31 44.25 -12.72 11.66
N TRP A 32 42.97 -12.70 11.36
CA TRP A 32 42.27 -11.51 10.89
C TRP A 32 41.68 -10.79 12.11
N PRO A 33 41.63 -9.45 12.16
CA PRO A 33 42.16 -8.47 11.21
C PRO A 33 43.68 -8.24 11.37
N PRO A 34 44.37 -7.83 10.29
CA PRO A 34 45.77 -7.43 10.39
C PRO A 34 45.92 -6.17 11.25
N ASN A 35 47.04 -6.04 11.99
CA ASN A 35 47.37 -4.84 12.73
C ASN A 35 47.63 -3.68 11.77
N LEU A 36 46.65 -2.78 11.60
CA LEU A 36 46.74 -1.68 10.62
C LEU A 36 47.91 -0.72 10.89
N ARG A 37 48.39 -0.65 12.14
CA ARG A 37 49.50 0.21 12.57
C ARG A 37 50.87 -0.28 12.10
N GLU A 38 51.01 -1.58 11.82
CA GLU A 38 52.27 -2.19 11.38
C GLU A 38 52.44 -2.16 9.85
N LEU A 39 51.40 -1.76 9.11
CA LEU A 39 51.42 -1.71 7.64
C LEU A 39 52.04 -0.40 7.13
N THR A 40 52.71 -0.46 5.98
CA THR A 40 53.16 0.74 5.27
C THR A 40 51.97 1.63 4.89
N GLU A 41 52.13 2.96 4.92
CA GLU A 41 51.09 3.94 4.60
C GLU A 41 50.41 3.68 3.24
N ARG A 42 51.18 3.30 2.22
CA ARG A 42 50.64 2.93 0.90
C ARG A 42 49.65 1.75 0.98
N GLN A 43 49.91 0.79 1.85
CA GLN A 43 49.02 -0.35 2.07
C GLN A 43 47.81 0.06 2.92
N GLN A 44 48.01 0.87 3.96
CA GLN A 44 46.92 1.42 4.78
C GLN A 44 45.91 2.19 3.91
N PHE A 45 46.38 3.08 3.02
CA PHE A 45 45.53 3.83 2.12
C PHE A 45 44.68 2.93 1.19
N ARG A 46 45.26 1.82 0.70
CA ARG A 46 44.52 0.83 -0.11
C ARG A 46 43.40 0.16 0.70
N PHE A 47 43.66 -0.19 1.95
CA PHE A 47 42.65 -0.78 2.83
C PHE A 47 41.55 0.22 3.17
N GLU A 48 41.91 1.47 3.48
CA GLU A 48 40.97 2.53 3.77
C GLU A 48 40.04 2.79 2.56
N ARG A 49 40.61 2.91 1.36
CA ARG A 49 39.83 3.09 0.12
C ARG A 49 38.87 1.91 -0.10
N LYS A 50 39.34 0.67 0.10
CA LYS A 50 38.50 -0.53 -0.04
C LYS A 50 37.39 -0.57 1.02
N PHE A 51 37.69 -0.17 2.26
CA PHE A 51 36.74 -0.10 3.36
C PHE A 51 35.66 0.94 3.10
N LYS A 52 36.03 2.18 2.76
CA LYS A 52 35.10 3.26 2.39
C LYS A 52 34.17 2.85 1.24
N ARG A 53 34.71 2.19 0.20
CA ARG A 53 33.89 1.66 -0.91
C ARG A 53 32.87 0.63 -0.43
N ARG A 54 33.28 -0.31 0.44
CA ARG A 54 32.40 -1.34 0.99
C ARG A 54 31.34 -0.75 1.93
N ILE A 55 31.68 0.25 2.74
CA ILE A 55 30.70 0.95 3.58
C ILE A 55 29.66 1.62 2.70
N ARG A 56 30.07 2.36 1.65
CA ARG A 56 29.12 2.99 0.73
C ARG A 56 28.16 1.97 0.14
N LEU A 57 28.67 0.80 -0.29
CA LEU A 57 27.83 -0.28 -0.80
C LEU A 57 26.88 -0.89 0.26
N LYS A 58 27.33 -1.01 1.51
CA LYS A 58 26.48 -1.50 2.62
C LYS A 58 25.46 -0.46 3.10
N ALA A 59 25.78 0.82 2.96
CA ALA A 59 24.89 1.93 3.32
C ALA A 59 23.73 2.07 2.32
N LEU A 60 23.92 1.66 1.06
CA LEU A 60 22.82 1.53 0.12
C LEU A 60 21.83 0.49 0.64
N ARG A 61 20.66 0.95 1.10
CA ARG A 61 19.53 0.10 1.53
C ARG A 61 18.49 0.04 0.41
N PRO A 62 18.66 -0.79 -0.63
CA PRO A 62 17.79 -0.79 -1.80
C PRO A 62 16.33 -1.14 -1.45
N LYS A 63 16.12 -2.01 -0.47
CA LYS A 63 14.78 -2.38 0.00
C LYS A 63 14.06 -1.21 0.66
N TRP A 64 14.75 -0.48 1.54
CA TRP A 64 14.19 0.71 2.19
C TRP A 64 13.80 1.78 1.16
N ASN A 65 14.70 2.05 0.20
CA ASN A 65 14.42 3.01 -0.86
C ASN A 65 13.23 2.58 -1.73
N LYS A 66 13.05 1.27 -1.99
CA LYS A 66 11.88 0.76 -2.71
C LYS A 66 10.58 1.03 -1.93
N TRP A 67 10.57 0.74 -0.63
CA TRP A 67 9.39 0.98 0.21
C TRP A 67 9.05 2.47 0.31
N VAL A 68 10.04 3.33 0.55
CA VAL A 68 9.83 4.78 0.60
C VAL A 68 9.26 5.29 -0.72
N LYS A 69 9.76 4.82 -1.87
CA LYS A 69 9.20 5.19 -3.18
C LYS A 69 7.74 4.75 -3.32
N VAL A 70 7.41 3.53 -2.93
CA VAL A 70 6.01 3.05 -2.95
C VAL A 70 5.13 3.91 -2.05
N THR A 71 5.58 4.24 -0.83
CA THR A 71 4.87 5.12 0.09
C THR A 71 4.70 6.52 -0.49
N GLN A 72 5.72 7.10 -1.12
CA GLN A 72 5.64 8.40 -1.78
C GLN A 72 4.58 8.42 -2.88
N TRP A 73 4.61 7.43 -3.78
CA TRP A 73 3.60 7.31 -4.84
C TRP A 73 2.20 7.05 -4.29
N SER A 74 2.08 6.27 -3.21
CA SER A 74 0.82 6.03 -2.51
C SER A 74 0.24 7.32 -1.93
N ILE A 75 1.07 8.16 -1.30
CA ILE A 75 0.63 9.45 -0.73
C ILE A 75 0.24 10.41 -1.84
N ILE A 76 1.04 10.52 -2.91
CA ILE A 76 0.71 11.35 -4.08
C ILE A 76 -0.63 10.91 -4.68
N SER A 77 -0.79 9.61 -4.92
CA SER A 77 -2.04 9.07 -5.46
C SER A 77 -3.22 9.32 -4.52
N PHE A 78 -3.05 9.15 -3.21
CA PHE A 78 -4.08 9.43 -2.22
C PHE A 78 -4.53 10.89 -2.24
N ILE A 79 -3.59 11.84 -2.27
CA ILE A 79 -3.89 13.27 -2.34
C ILE A 79 -4.62 13.61 -3.65
N VAL A 80 -4.18 13.05 -4.78
CA VAL A 80 -4.84 13.25 -6.07
C VAL A 80 -6.27 12.73 -6.06
N VAL A 81 -6.49 11.50 -5.57
CA VAL A 81 -7.83 10.92 -5.47
C VAL A 81 -8.72 11.75 -4.55
N TYR A 82 -8.22 12.15 -3.38
CA TYR A 82 -8.95 13.00 -2.46
C TYR A 82 -9.30 14.35 -3.09
N GLY A 83 -8.33 15.02 -3.72
CA GLY A 83 -8.54 16.29 -4.40
C GLY A 83 -9.61 16.20 -5.49
N VAL A 84 -9.49 15.21 -6.39
CA VAL A 84 -10.41 15.09 -7.52
C VAL A 84 -11.79 14.63 -7.09
N LEU A 85 -11.93 13.69 -6.16
CA LEU A 85 -13.23 13.08 -5.83
C LEU A 85 -13.95 13.70 -4.64
N PHE A 86 -13.22 14.10 -3.59
CA PHE A 86 -13.80 14.37 -2.27
C PHE A 86 -13.62 15.81 -1.79
N HIS A 87 -12.60 16.51 -2.28
CA HIS A 87 -12.31 17.86 -1.81
C HIS A 87 -13.36 18.88 -2.29
N ASP A 88 -13.92 19.67 -1.38
CA ASP A 88 -14.94 20.67 -1.69
C ASP A 88 -14.30 22.03 -1.98
N PHE A 89 -13.89 22.23 -3.24
CA PHE A 89 -13.29 23.49 -3.70
C PHE A 89 -14.27 24.67 -3.71
N ALA A 90 -15.59 24.47 -3.57
CA ALA A 90 -16.53 25.59 -3.54
C ALA A 90 -16.43 26.42 -2.26
N LYS A 91 -15.90 25.83 -1.17
CA LYS A 91 -15.70 26.48 0.13
C LYS A 91 -14.24 26.91 0.37
N ASP A 92 -13.37 26.70 -0.62
CA ASP A 92 -11.95 27.04 -0.50
C ASP A 92 -11.74 28.55 -0.76
N PRO A 93 -11.16 29.31 0.19
CA PRO A 93 -10.85 30.73 0.00
C PRO A 93 -9.82 31.00 -1.12
N MET A 94 -9.08 29.98 -1.59
CA MET A 94 -8.08 30.11 -2.66
C MET A 94 -8.65 29.84 -4.07
N ASN A 95 -9.94 29.56 -4.20
CA ASN A 95 -10.56 29.28 -5.50
C ASN A 95 -10.75 30.57 -6.32
N PRO A 96 -10.20 30.69 -7.55
CA PRO A 96 -10.39 31.87 -8.40
C PRO A 96 -11.84 32.08 -8.86
N ARG A 97 -12.70 31.06 -8.75
CA ARG A 97 -14.13 31.13 -9.07
C ARG A 97 -14.96 30.65 -7.87
N PRO A 98 -15.37 31.54 -6.95
CA PRO A 98 -16.12 31.15 -5.77
C PRO A 98 -17.46 30.52 -6.16
N GLY A 99 -17.76 29.34 -5.61
CA GLY A 99 -19.02 28.61 -5.83
C GLY A 99 -18.99 27.53 -6.93
N GLU A 100 -17.99 27.52 -7.83
CA GLU A 100 -17.82 26.45 -8.81
C GLU A 100 -16.97 25.33 -8.21
N GLN A 101 -17.50 24.09 -8.15
CA GLN A 101 -16.66 22.92 -7.86
C GLN A 101 -16.06 22.41 -9.18
N PRO A 102 -14.73 22.38 -9.33
CA PRO A 102 -14.09 21.69 -10.43
C PRO A 102 -14.28 20.17 -10.26
N PHE A 103 -14.25 19.45 -11.38
CA PHE A 103 -14.37 17.99 -11.45
C PHE A 103 -15.74 17.36 -11.06
N LYS A 104 -16.83 18.13 -10.97
CA LYS A 104 -18.19 17.58 -10.75
C LYS A 104 -18.54 16.46 -11.73
N GLY A 105 -18.31 16.66 -13.03
CA GLY A 105 -18.60 15.64 -14.04
C GLY A 105 -17.75 14.36 -13.91
N VAL A 106 -16.52 14.46 -13.41
CA VAL A 106 -15.67 13.28 -13.14
C VAL A 106 -16.20 12.50 -11.93
N ARG A 107 -16.62 13.21 -10.88
CA ARG A 107 -17.24 12.63 -9.68
C ARG A 107 -18.53 11.90 -10.04
N GLU A 108 -19.45 12.58 -10.71
CA GLU A 108 -20.76 12.03 -11.11
C GLU A 108 -20.61 10.81 -12.00
N LYS A 109 -19.71 10.87 -13.00
CA LYS A 109 -19.42 9.72 -13.88
C LYS A 109 -18.85 8.53 -13.11
N MET A 110 -17.96 8.78 -12.15
CA MET A 110 -17.38 7.72 -11.32
C MET A 110 -18.44 7.08 -10.40
N TRP A 111 -19.26 7.89 -9.72
CA TRP A 111 -20.33 7.39 -8.86
C TRP A 111 -21.43 6.68 -9.65
N SER A 112 -21.73 7.15 -10.86
CA SER A 112 -22.63 6.47 -11.82
C SER A 112 -22.08 5.09 -12.24
N MET A 113 -20.79 5.00 -12.55
CA MET A 113 -20.14 3.72 -12.84
C MET A 113 -20.11 2.79 -11.62
N LEU A 114 -19.68 3.28 -10.44
CA LEU A 114 -19.67 2.51 -9.20
C LEU A 114 -21.08 2.01 -8.82
N GLY A 115 -22.09 2.86 -8.98
CA GLY A 115 -23.49 2.50 -8.80
C GLY A 115 -23.90 1.36 -9.72
N SER A 116 -23.62 1.47 -11.02
CA SER A 116 -23.91 0.43 -12.01
C SER A 116 -23.23 -0.92 -11.69
N PHE A 117 -21.98 -0.90 -11.22
CA PHE A 117 -21.28 -2.12 -10.79
C PHE A 117 -21.86 -2.74 -9.51
N TYR A 118 -22.40 -1.94 -8.60
CA TYR A 118 -22.98 -2.44 -7.34
C TYR A 118 -24.43 -2.90 -7.49
N THR A 119 -25.23 -2.26 -8.35
CA THR A 119 -26.61 -2.70 -8.63
C THR A 119 -26.65 -4.00 -9.41
N HIS A 120 -25.69 -4.24 -10.32
CA HIS A 120 -25.61 -5.48 -11.09
C HIS A 120 -25.31 -6.72 -10.23
N THR A 121 -24.65 -6.55 -9.08
CA THR A 121 -24.45 -7.63 -8.10
C THR A 121 -25.67 -7.83 -7.21
N GLU A 122 -26.43 -6.77 -6.92
CA GLU A 122 -27.69 -6.86 -6.17
C GLU A 122 -28.79 -7.62 -6.93
N ASP A 123 -28.92 -7.42 -8.25
CA ASP A 123 -29.86 -8.18 -9.08
C ASP A 123 -29.48 -9.66 -9.20
N THR A 124 -28.18 -9.97 -9.13
CA THR A 124 -27.68 -11.36 -9.12
C THR A 124 -27.92 -12.04 -7.75
N ILE A 125 -27.90 -11.28 -6.64
CA ILE A 125 -28.16 -11.77 -5.28
C ILE A 125 -29.67 -11.83 -4.98
N LYS A 126 -30.50 -10.95 -5.56
CA LYS A 126 -31.97 -10.93 -5.41
C LYS A 126 -32.73 -11.86 -6.35
N GLY A 127 -32.02 -12.56 -7.25
CA GLY A 127 -32.59 -13.38 -8.33
C GLY A 127 -33.45 -14.59 -7.96
N GLU A 128 -33.55 -15.03 -6.70
CA GLU A 128 -34.39 -16.21 -6.33
C GLU A 128 -35.14 -16.13 -4.99
N ARG A 129 -35.05 -15.02 -4.23
CA ARG A 129 -35.68 -14.92 -2.90
C ARG A 129 -36.27 -13.54 -2.66
N GLY A 130 -37.42 -13.24 -3.25
CA GLY A 130 -38.02 -11.93 -2.97
C GLY A 130 -39.36 -11.56 -3.58
N SER A 131 -40.09 -12.46 -4.27
CA SER A 131 -41.49 -12.16 -4.64
C SER A 131 -42.43 -12.46 -3.46
N ARG A 132 -42.32 -11.69 -2.36
CA ARG A 132 -43.36 -11.69 -1.32
C ARG A 132 -44.47 -10.76 -1.79
N ARG A 133 -45.55 -11.38 -2.29
CA ARG A 133 -46.89 -10.80 -2.55
C ARG A 133 -47.16 -9.60 -1.63
N GLN A 134 -47.25 -8.40 -2.19
CA GLN A 134 -47.90 -7.28 -1.50
C GLN A 134 -49.40 -7.61 -1.49
N VAL A 135 -49.92 -7.98 -0.32
CA VAL A 135 -51.36 -8.09 -0.11
C VAL A 135 -51.88 -6.66 0.04
N PRO A 136 -52.84 -6.20 -0.78
CA PRO A 136 -53.44 -4.88 -0.59
C PRO A 136 -54.17 -4.86 0.76
N LEU A 137 -53.86 -3.86 1.60
CA LEU A 137 -54.61 -3.61 2.84
C LEU A 137 -56.06 -3.22 2.49
N PRO A 138 -57.08 -3.66 3.26
CA PRO A 138 -58.46 -3.28 3.02
C PRO A 138 -58.69 -1.79 3.32
N ASP A 139 -59.45 -1.13 2.44
CA ASP A 139 -59.79 0.29 2.53
C ASP A 139 -60.89 0.52 3.59
N GLU A 140 -60.53 1.10 4.75
CA GLU A 140 -61.46 1.38 5.86
C GLU A 140 -62.42 2.56 5.60
N ARG A 141 -62.40 3.19 4.42
CA ARG A 141 -63.20 4.39 4.13
C ARG A 141 -64.69 4.17 3.83
N ARG A 142 -65.20 2.94 3.87
CA ARG A 142 -66.61 2.64 3.52
C ARG A 142 -67.54 2.30 4.69
N ARG A 143 -67.08 2.34 5.95
CA ARG A 143 -67.93 1.99 7.12
C ARG A 143 -68.76 3.13 7.74
N GLY A 144 -68.64 4.37 7.26
CA GLY A 144 -69.31 5.53 7.86
C GLY A 144 -70.44 6.17 7.05
N ARG A 145 -71.07 5.45 6.11
CA ARG A 145 -72.13 6.02 5.23
C ARG A 145 -73.41 5.18 5.16
N GLU A 146 -73.64 4.30 6.13
CA GLU A 146 -74.88 3.49 6.20
C GLU A 146 -75.59 3.61 7.57
N GLU A 147 -75.20 4.58 8.39
CA GLU A 147 -75.87 4.89 9.67
C GLU A 147 -76.41 6.33 9.65
N GLU A 148 -77.32 6.63 8.72
CA GLU A 148 -78.30 7.73 8.80
C GLU A 148 -79.63 7.30 8.18
#